data_AF-A0A2A5MA53-F1
#
_entry.id   AF-A0A2A5MA53-F1
#
_cell.length_a   1.000
_cell.length_b   1.000
_cell.length_c   1.000
_cell.angle_alpha   90.00
_cell.angle_beta   90.00
_cell.angle_gamma   90.00
#
_symmetry.space_group_name_H-M   'P 1'
#
loop_
_entity.id
_entity.type
_entity.pdbx_description
1 polymer ?
#
loop_
_entity_poly.entity_id
_entity_poly.type
_entity_poly.pdbx_seq_one_letter_code
_entity_poly.pdbx_strand_id
1 'polypeptide(L)'
;GFFGANSSMPFENPTLLTNFLQILSMMLIPSACVVAFGLMVYHRKERQGFALMGKEGGVIFGAMGIIFIISLLLIYFSEKMSNPNLDSLGLNANLGNLEGKEIRFGTDGSSLFSAVTTAFTTGSVNNMHDSLNPLSISATLLNMMLNVAFGGEGVGLMNMIIYVLLTVFICALM
;
A
#
# COMPACT_ATOMS: atom_id res chain seq x y z
N GLY A 1 -15.78 -1.24 -6.61
CA GLY A 1 -16.10 -0.98 -8.02
C GLY A 1 -17.59 -1.06 -8.26
N PHE A 2 -18.02 -0.46 -9.36
CA PHE A 2 -19.40 -0.54 -9.85
C PHE A 2 -19.65 -1.86 -10.59
N PHE A 3 -18.64 -2.36 -11.31
CA PHE A 3 -18.63 -3.64 -12.01
C PHE A 3 -17.84 -4.69 -11.21
N GLY A 4 -18.10 -5.98 -11.49
CA GLY A 4 -17.46 -7.10 -10.78
C GLY A 4 -15.93 -7.12 -10.90
N ALA A 5 -15.38 -6.62 -12.00
CA ALA A 5 -13.93 -6.52 -12.21
C ALA A 5 -13.29 -5.30 -11.52
N ASN A 6 -14.08 -4.44 -10.86
CA ASN A 6 -13.62 -3.28 -10.09
C ASN A 6 -12.70 -2.37 -10.93
N SER A 7 -11.58 -1.89 -10.38
CA SER A 7 -10.60 -1.01 -11.04
C SER A 7 -9.85 -1.63 -12.23
N SER A 8 -10.08 -2.89 -12.57
CA SER A 8 -9.59 -3.47 -13.84
C SER A 8 -10.56 -3.18 -15.00
N MET A 9 -11.82 -2.86 -14.72
CA MET A 9 -12.83 -2.57 -15.74
C MET A 9 -12.45 -1.32 -16.55
N PRO A 10 -12.42 -1.36 -17.90
CA PRO A 10 -12.11 -0.19 -18.73
C PRO A 10 -12.96 1.05 -18.48
N PHE A 11 -14.22 0.90 -18.07
CA PHE A 11 -15.08 2.04 -17.75
C PHE A 11 -14.76 2.68 -16.40
N GLU A 12 -14.20 1.94 -15.44
CA GLU A 12 -13.79 2.49 -14.14
C GLU A 12 -12.37 3.04 -14.17
N ASN A 13 -11.49 2.41 -14.96
CA ASN A 13 -10.09 2.79 -15.06
C ASN A 13 -9.59 2.65 -16.52
N PRO A 14 -9.89 3.64 -17.38
CA PRO A 14 -9.64 3.54 -18.82
C PRO A 14 -8.17 3.68 -19.21
N THR A 15 -7.39 4.46 -18.47
CA THR A 15 -6.04 4.89 -18.89
C THR A 15 -5.02 4.72 -17.76
N LEU A 16 -3.72 4.73 -18.12
CA LEU A 16 -2.65 4.74 -17.13
C LEU A 16 -2.74 5.97 -16.20
N LEU A 17 -3.19 7.12 -16.74
CA LEU A 17 -3.38 8.36 -15.98
C LEU A 17 -4.46 8.20 -14.91
N THR A 18 -5.61 7.61 -15.26
CA THR A 18 -6.69 7.36 -14.29
C THR A 18 -6.24 6.38 -13.20
N ASN A 19 -5.44 5.38 -13.55
CA ASN A 19 -4.89 4.43 -12.58
C ASN A 19 -3.95 5.11 -11.59
N PHE A 20 -3.08 5.99 -12.08
CA PHE A 20 -2.19 6.78 -11.23
C PHE A 20 -2.97 7.73 -10.31
N LEU A 21 -3.99 8.42 -10.83
CA LEU A 21 -4.86 9.27 -10.02
C LEU A 21 -5.63 8.47 -8.97
N GLN A 22 -6.07 7.24 -9.29
CA GLN A 22 -6.71 6.35 -8.33
C GLN A 22 -5.74 5.96 -7.22
N ILE A 23 -4.50 5.60 -7.55
CA ILE A 23 -3.44 5.34 -6.57
C ILE A 23 -3.23 6.54 -5.64
N LEU A 24 -3.10 7.75 -6.21
CA LEU A 24 -2.97 8.96 -5.40
C LEU A 24 -4.18 9.18 -4.50
N SER A 25 -5.40 8.97 -5.01
CA SER A 25 -6.63 9.15 -4.23
C SER A 25 -6.71 8.20 -3.04
N MET A 26 -6.25 6.95 -3.20
CA MET A 26 -6.18 5.95 -2.13
C MET A 26 -5.19 6.35 -1.04
N MET A 27 -4.12 7.06 -1.39
CA MET A 27 -3.06 7.46 -0.45
C MET A 27 -3.32 8.79 0.26
N LEU A 28 -4.10 9.68 -0.36
CA LEU A 28 -4.14 11.10 0.01
C LEU A 28 -4.70 11.34 1.41
N ILE A 29 -5.90 10.83 1.71
CA ILE A 29 -6.56 11.13 2.99
C ILE A 29 -5.93 10.34 4.15
N PRO A 30 -5.55 9.04 4.02
CA PRO A 30 -4.92 8.33 5.13
C PRO A 30 -3.57 8.93 5.52
N SER A 31 -2.76 9.34 4.53
CA SER A 31 -1.49 10.03 4.79
C SER A 31 -1.72 11.42 5.40
N ALA A 32 -2.72 12.17 4.93
CA ALA A 32 -3.09 13.45 5.52
C ALA A 32 -3.54 13.33 6.98
N CYS A 33 -4.23 12.25 7.37
CA CYS A 33 -4.59 12.00 8.76
C CYS A 33 -3.36 11.84 9.67
N VAL A 34 -2.33 11.13 9.22
CA VAL A 34 -1.07 10.97 9.97
C VAL A 34 -0.34 12.31 10.10
N VAL A 35 -0.28 13.08 9.02
CA VAL A 35 0.31 14.43 9.02
C VAL A 35 -0.46 15.36 9.96
N ALA A 36 -1.79 15.37 9.88
CA ALA A 36 -2.65 16.18 10.73
C ALA A 36 -2.47 15.84 12.21
N PHE A 37 -2.40 14.55 12.56
CA PHE A 37 -2.07 14.11 13.92
C PHE A 37 -0.70 14.65 14.36
N GLY A 38 0.32 14.52 13.51
CA GLY A 38 1.67 15.04 13.79
C GLY A 38 1.69 16.55 14.04
N LEU A 39 0.92 17.33 13.26
CA LEU A 39 0.78 18.78 13.43
C LEU A 39 -0.01 19.16 14.69
N MET A 40 -1.08 18.43 15.02
CA MET A 40 -1.86 18.66 16.24
C MET A 40 -1.02 18.44 17.50
N VAL A 41 -0.19 17.40 17.52
CA VAL A 41 0.73 17.12 18.62
C VAL A 41 1.83 18.19 18.69
N TYR A 42 2.37 18.61 17.53
CA TYR A 42 3.38 19.65 17.46
C TYR A 42 2.90 20.99 18.01
N HIS A 43 1.77 21.51 17.52
CA HIS A 43 1.22 22.80 17.97
C HIS A 43 0.82 22.80 19.45
N ARG A 44 0.58 21.62 20.05
CA ARG A 44 0.36 21.49 21.49
C ARG A 44 1.65 21.66 22.29
N LYS A 45 2.79 21.21 21.77
CA LYS A 45 4.12 21.29 22.41
C LYS A 45 4.86 22.61 22.12
N GLU A 46 4.92 23.02 20.86
CA GLU A 46 5.57 24.26 20.41
C GLU A 46 4.52 25.19 19.78
N ARG A 47 4.31 26.36 20.40
CA ARG A 47 3.32 27.36 19.93
C ARG A 47 3.87 28.32 18.87
N GLN A 48 5.19 28.29 18.61
CA GLN A 48 5.85 29.17 17.65
C GLN A 48 6.86 28.39 16.82
N GLY A 49 6.49 28.09 15.57
CA GLY A 49 7.33 27.39 14.59
C GLY A 49 6.48 26.84 13.45
N PHE A 50 6.96 26.98 12.21
CA PHE A 50 6.39 26.25 11.07
C PHE A 50 7.08 24.89 11.00
N ALA A 51 6.37 23.82 11.35
CA ALA A 51 6.83 22.45 11.15
C ALA A 51 5.92 21.77 10.13
N LEU A 52 6.51 21.12 9.13
CA LEU A 52 5.78 20.29 8.16
C LEU A 52 5.20 19.02 8.82
N MET A 53 5.84 18.52 9.88
CA MET A 53 5.35 17.41 10.69
C MET A 53 6.04 17.43 12.07
N GLY A 54 5.30 17.19 13.15
CA GLY A 54 5.90 17.03 14.47
C GLY A 54 6.84 15.82 14.54
N LYS A 55 7.90 15.86 15.36
CA LYS A 55 8.87 14.75 15.51
C LYS A 55 8.19 13.40 15.75
N GLU A 56 7.18 13.38 16.61
CA GLU A 56 6.40 12.17 16.94
C GLU A 56 5.62 11.63 15.73
N GLY A 57 4.98 12.53 14.97
CA GLY A 57 4.28 12.17 13.72
C GLY A 57 5.25 11.69 12.65
N GLY A 58 6.45 12.29 12.60
CA GLY A 58 7.59 11.87 11.77
C GLY A 58 7.96 10.41 11.95
N VAL A 59 8.07 9.96 13.21
CA VAL A 59 8.41 8.56 13.53
C VAL A 59 7.30 7.61 13.08
N ILE A 60 6.04 7.94 13.36
CA ILE A 60 4.89 7.11 12.97
C ILE A 60 4.79 6.99 11.45
N PHE A 61 4.87 8.11 10.74
CA PHE A 61 4.86 8.14 9.28
C PHE A 61 6.03 7.37 8.68
N GLY A 62 7.23 7.52 9.27
CA GLY A 62 8.42 6.78 8.86
C GLY A 62 8.26 5.27 9.04
N ALA A 63 7.74 4.82 10.18
CA ALA A 63 7.49 3.40 10.44
C ALA A 63 6.48 2.80 9.46
N MET A 64 5.35 3.49 9.24
CA MET A 64 4.35 3.10 8.24
C MET A 64 4.93 3.06 6.82
N GLY A 65 5.74 4.06 6.47
CA GLY A 65 6.43 4.15 5.18
C GLY A 65 7.42 3.02 4.94
N ILE A 66 8.18 2.61 5.96
CA ILE A 66 9.14 1.49 5.86
C ILE A 66 8.39 0.19 5.57
N ILE A 67 7.31 -0.10 6.31
CA ILE A 67 6.49 -1.30 6.10
C ILE A 67 5.93 -1.30 4.68
N PHE A 68 5.39 -0.16 4.22
CA PHE A 68 4.87 -0.01 2.87
C PHE A 68 5.94 -0.24 1.79
N ILE A 69 7.12 0.35 1.91
CA ILE A 69 8.21 0.20 0.94
C ILE A 69 8.68 -1.25 0.87
N ILE A 70 8.85 -1.92 2.01
CA ILE A 70 9.25 -3.33 2.04
C ILE A 70 8.21 -4.19 1.31
N SER A 71 6.93 -3.99 1.60
CA SER A 71 5.84 -4.73 0.96
C SER A 71 5.77 -4.46 -0.55
N LEU A 72 5.90 -3.19 -0.96
CA LEU A 72 5.95 -2.79 -2.37
C LEU A 72 7.11 -3.46 -3.11
N LEU A 73 8.31 -3.45 -2.54
CA LEU A 73 9.48 -4.07 -3.16
C LEU A 73 9.31 -5.58 -3.30
N LEU A 74 8.77 -6.24 -2.27
CA LEU A 74 8.48 -7.68 -2.32
C LEU A 74 7.49 -8.01 -3.45
N ILE A 75 6.40 -7.26 -3.57
CA ILE A 75 5.41 -7.45 -4.64
C ILE A 75 6.03 -7.15 -6.01
N TYR A 76 6.73 -6.03 -6.14
CA TYR A 76 7.32 -5.61 -7.42
C TYR A 76 8.34 -6.62 -7.95
N PHE A 77 9.32 -7.02 -7.13
CA PHE A 77 10.33 -7.99 -7.55
C PHE A 77 9.72 -9.37 -7.80
N SER A 78 8.77 -9.79 -6.96
CA SER A 78 8.07 -11.06 -7.17
C SER A 78 7.30 -11.06 -8.48
N GLU A 79 6.56 -10.01 -8.83
CA GLU A 79 5.80 -9.95 -10.11
C GLU A 79 6.69 -9.79 -11.35
N LYS A 80 7.90 -9.24 -11.18
CA LYS A 80 8.92 -9.22 -12.24
C LYS A 80 9.51 -10.60 -12.51
N MET A 81 9.48 -11.51 -11.52
CA MET A 81 9.88 -12.88 -11.74
C MET A 81 8.80 -13.62 -12.54
N SER A 82 9.22 -14.32 -13.59
CA SER A 82 8.32 -15.14 -14.39
C SER A 82 7.89 -16.38 -13.62
N ASN A 83 6.72 -16.90 -13.98
CA ASN A 83 6.24 -18.15 -13.44
C ASN A 83 6.98 -19.31 -14.14
N PRO A 84 7.74 -20.15 -13.41
CA PRO A 84 8.52 -21.24 -14.00
C PRO A 84 7.66 -22.20 -14.85
N ASN A 85 6.38 -22.36 -14.48
CA ASN A 85 5.44 -23.20 -15.22
C ASN A 85 5.09 -22.57 -16.59
N LEU A 86 4.96 -21.25 -16.66
CA LEU A 86 4.70 -20.53 -17.92
C LEU A 86 5.96 -20.51 -18.81
N ASP A 87 7.14 -20.41 -18.19
CA ASP A 87 8.42 -20.47 -18.92
C ASP A 87 8.60 -21.85 -19.57
N SER A 88 8.22 -22.93 -18.88
CA SER A 88 8.26 -24.29 -19.44
C SER A 88 7.33 -24.50 -20.64
N LEU A 89 6.31 -23.66 -20.79
CA LEU A 89 5.36 -23.66 -21.91
C LEU A 89 5.85 -22.81 -23.10
N GLY A 90 7.04 -22.20 -22.99
CA GLY A 90 7.63 -21.37 -24.04
C GLY A 90 7.01 -19.98 -24.16
N LEU A 91 6.28 -19.52 -23.14
CA LEU A 91 5.74 -18.17 -23.09
C LEU A 91 6.85 -17.15 -22.80
N ASN A 92 6.69 -15.93 -23.32
CA ASN A 92 7.71 -14.91 -23.24
C ASN A 92 7.86 -14.37 -21.80
N ALA A 93 8.91 -14.83 -21.11
CA ALA A 93 9.25 -14.47 -19.75
C ALA A 93 9.63 -12.98 -19.56
N ASN A 94 9.94 -12.23 -20.62
CA ASN A 94 10.54 -10.89 -20.47
C ASN A 94 9.58 -9.84 -19.89
N LEU A 95 8.26 -10.08 -19.90
CA LEU A 95 7.25 -9.14 -19.41
C LEU A 95 6.84 -9.38 -17.93
N GLY A 96 7.36 -10.44 -17.30
CA GLY A 96 6.97 -10.87 -15.95
C GLY A 96 5.64 -11.63 -15.92
N ASN A 97 5.03 -11.76 -14.74
CA ASN A 97 3.73 -12.43 -14.61
C ASN A 97 2.59 -11.54 -15.13
N LEU A 98 1.95 -11.92 -16.24
CA LEU A 98 0.79 -11.21 -16.79
C LEU A 98 -0.55 -11.83 -16.41
N GLU A 99 -0.58 -12.94 -15.68
CA GLU A 99 -1.82 -13.61 -15.30
C GLU A 99 -2.65 -12.72 -14.38
N GLY A 100 -3.91 -12.48 -14.78
CA GLY A 100 -4.84 -11.58 -14.09
C GLY A 100 -4.41 -10.10 -14.04
N LYS A 101 -3.51 -9.67 -14.93
CA LYS A 101 -3.12 -8.27 -15.11
C LYS A 101 -3.66 -7.67 -16.39
N GLU A 102 -3.86 -6.37 -16.37
CA GLU A 102 -4.27 -5.60 -17.54
C GLU A 102 -3.05 -5.09 -18.31
N ILE A 103 -3.05 -5.28 -19.63
CA ILE A 103 -1.98 -4.79 -20.53
C ILE A 103 -1.83 -3.26 -20.42
N ARG A 104 -2.93 -2.56 -20.12
CA ARG A 104 -2.96 -1.10 -19.89
C ARG A 104 -2.01 -0.63 -18.78
N PHE A 105 -1.80 -1.44 -17.75
CA PHE A 105 -1.01 -1.09 -16.57
C PHE A 105 0.29 -1.88 -16.47
N GLY A 106 0.34 -3.06 -17.10
CA GLY A 106 1.48 -3.96 -17.05
C GLY A 106 1.76 -4.49 -15.63
N THR A 107 2.90 -5.16 -15.48
CA THR A 107 3.37 -5.70 -14.19
C THR A 107 3.67 -4.60 -13.18
N ASP A 108 4.23 -3.48 -13.65
CA ASP A 108 4.70 -2.38 -12.81
C ASP A 108 3.55 -1.58 -12.20
N GLY A 109 2.58 -1.18 -13.02
CA GLY A 109 1.40 -0.46 -12.54
C GLY A 109 0.50 -1.32 -11.65
N SER A 110 0.41 -2.62 -11.94
CA SER A 110 -0.41 -3.56 -11.17
C SER A 110 0.22 -3.90 -9.80
N SER A 111 1.54 -4.08 -9.74
CA SER A 111 2.25 -4.35 -8.48
C SER A 111 2.17 -3.16 -7.52
N LEU A 112 2.36 -1.93 -8.02
CA LEU A 112 2.18 -0.72 -7.23
C LEU A 112 0.73 -0.58 -6.72
N PHE A 113 -0.25 -0.82 -7.58
CA PHE A 113 -1.66 -0.74 -7.20
C PHE A 113 -2.02 -1.78 -6.14
N SER A 114 -1.53 -3.03 -6.28
CA SER A 114 -1.70 -4.11 -5.30
C SER A 114 -1.10 -3.75 -3.94
N ALA A 115 0.10 -3.15 -3.92
CA ALA A 115 0.73 -2.70 -2.68
C ALA A 115 -0.08 -1.59 -2.01
N VAL A 116 -0.53 -0.60 -2.79
CA VAL A 116 -1.28 0.56 -2.27
C VAL A 116 -2.66 0.14 -1.78
N THR A 117 -3.44 -0.60 -2.56
CA THR A 117 -4.81 -0.96 -2.16
C THR A 117 -4.85 -1.78 -0.87
N THR A 118 -3.84 -2.65 -0.67
CA THR A 118 -3.76 -3.52 0.51
C THR A 118 -3.17 -2.81 1.72
N ALA A 119 -2.16 -1.95 1.54
CA ALA A 119 -1.61 -1.15 2.64
C ALA A 119 -2.62 -0.11 3.14
N PHE A 120 -3.24 0.64 2.22
CA PHE A 120 -4.24 1.67 2.54
C PHE A 120 -5.66 1.09 2.74
N THR A 121 -5.82 -0.23 2.72
CA THR A 121 -7.07 -0.98 2.98
C THR A 121 -8.30 -0.51 2.18
N THR A 122 -8.10 -0.09 0.94
CA THR A 122 -9.19 0.46 0.12
C THR A 122 -10.06 -0.62 -0.52
N GLY A 123 -9.49 -1.80 -0.81
CA GLY A 123 -10.20 -2.92 -1.44
C GLY A 123 -10.47 -2.73 -2.94
N SER A 124 -9.88 -1.70 -3.57
CA SER A 124 -9.89 -1.56 -5.03
C SER A 124 -8.93 -2.56 -5.67
N VAL A 125 -9.26 -3.16 -6.81
CA VAL A 125 -8.44 -4.20 -7.44
C VAL A 125 -8.35 -3.95 -8.94
N ASN A 126 -7.15 -3.65 -9.45
CA ASN A 126 -6.89 -3.46 -10.89
C ASN A 126 -6.22 -4.66 -11.58
N ASN A 127 -5.79 -5.64 -10.77
CA ASN A 127 -5.30 -6.94 -11.19
C ASN A 127 -5.73 -7.97 -10.14
N MET A 128 -6.08 -9.18 -10.55
CA MET A 128 -6.55 -10.19 -9.60
C MET A 128 -5.43 -10.59 -8.65
N HIS A 129 -5.70 -10.58 -7.33
CA HIS A 129 -4.71 -10.96 -6.33
C HIS A 129 -4.49 -12.49 -6.29
N ASP A 130 -5.49 -13.26 -6.69
CA ASP A 130 -5.42 -14.72 -6.74
C ASP A 130 -4.41 -15.24 -7.78
N SER A 131 -4.13 -14.43 -8.81
CA SER A 131 -3.14 -14.75 -9.85
C SER A 131 -1.75 -14.16 -9.61
N LEU A 132 -1.54 -13.49 -8.47
CA LEU A 132 -0.23 -12.96 -8.11
C LEU A 132 0.75 -14.10 -7.81
N ASN A 133 2.04 -13.82 -7.92
CA ASN A 133 3.06 -14.77 -7.51
C ASN A 133 3.00 -15.02 -5.98
N PRO A 134 3.41 -16.21 -5.49
CA PRO A 134 3.24 -16.58 -4.08
C PRO A 134 3.81 -15.56 -3.07
N LEU A 135 4.96 -14.96 -3.38
CA LEU A 135 5.58 -13.96 -2.51
C LEU A 135 4.78 -12.64 -2.51
N SER A 136 4.29 -12.20 -3.66
CA SER A 136 3.38 -11.06 -3.79
C SER A 136 2.07 -11.28 -3.00
N ILE A 137 1.49 -12.49 -3.08
CA ILE A 137 0.29 -12.86 -2.30
C ILE A 137 0.59 -12.77 -0.80
N SER A 138 1.74 -13.28 -0.35
CA SER A 138 2.10 -13.21 1.07
C SER A 138 2.23 -11.77 1.57
N ALA A 139 2.81 -10.87 0.77
CA ALA A 139 2.98 -9.45 1.11
C ALA A 139 1.64 -8.69 1.13
N THR A 140 0.76 -8.95 0.16
CA THR A 140 -0.60 -8.37 0.12
C THR A 140 -1.46 -8.85 1.29
N LEU A 141 -1.42 -10.14 1.63
CA LEU A 141 -2.10 -10.68 2.81
C LEU A 141 -1.55 -10.10 4.10
N LEU A 142 -0.22 -9.97 4.23
CA LEU A 142 0.42 -9.36 5.40
C LEU A 142 -0.06 -7.93 5.61
N ASN A 143 -0.14 -7.11 4.55
CA ASN A 143 -0.68 -5.75 4.65
C ASN A 143 -2.12 -5.74 5.17
N MET A 144 -2.97 -6.63 4.63
CA MET A 144 -4.37 -6.74 5.04
C MET A 144 -4.53 -7.20 6.51
N MET A 145 -3.70 -8.17 6.95
CA MET A 145 -3.75 -8.71 8.32
C MET A 145 -3.17 -7.75 9.35
N LEU A 146 -2.09 -7.04 9.01
CA LEU A 146 -1.50 -6.04 9.91
C LEU A 146 -2.38 -4.79 10.02
N ASN A 147 -2.98 -4.32 8.91
CA ASN A 147 -3.85 -3.14 8.88
C ASN A 147 -3.22 -1.90 9.58
N VAL A 148 -1.93 -1.65 9.29
CA VAL A 148 -1.15 -0.58 9.93
C VAL A 148 -0.43 0.32 8.93
N ALA A 149 -0.06 -0.16 7.75
CA ALA A 149 0.71 0.62 6.78
C ALA A 149 -0.15 1.71 6.13
N PHE A 150 -0.23 2.89 6.76
CA PHE A 150 -1.21 3.96 6.52
C PHE A 150 -2.67 3.58 6.79
N GLY A 151 -3.08 2.37 6.38
CA GLY A 151 -4.42 1.83 6.56
C GLY A 151 -5.49 2.69 5.91
N GLY A 152 -6.74 2.39 6.26
CA GLY A 152 -7.90 3.10 5.74
C GLY A 152 -8.04 4.47 6.38
N GLU A 153 -9.06 5.20 5.96
CA GLU A 153 -9.33 6.57 6.40
C GLU A 153 -9.45 6.66 7.94
N GLY A 154 -8.37 7.09 8.59
CA GLY A 154 -8.22 7.15 10.05
C GLY A 154 -7.97 5.81 10.76
N VAL A 155 -8.34 4.67 10.16
CA VAL A 155 -8.21 3.34 10.78
C VAL A 155 -6.76 2.93 10.98
N GLY A 156 -5.88 3.17 9.99
CA GLY A 156 -4.48 2.81 10.13
C GLY A 156 -3.76 3.62 11.20
N LEU A 157 -4.10 4.91 11.36
CA LEU A 157 -3.60 5.72 12.47
C LEU A 157 -4.07 5.16 13.81
N MET A 158 -5.35 4.80 13.94
CA MET A 158 -5.89 4.20 15.16
C MET A 158 -5.14 2.91 15.53
N ASN A 159 -4.97 1.99 14.59
CA ASN A 159 -4.24 0.74 14.82
C ASN A 159 -2.78 1.00 15.18
N MET A 160 -2.12 1.94 14.50
CA MET A 160 -0.74 2.28 14.79
C MET A 160 -0.57 2.87 16.19
N ILE A 161 -1.51 3.66 16.68
CA ILE A 161 -1.49 4.16 18.06
C ILE A 161 -1.59 2.99 19.06
N ILE A 162 -2.41 1.97 18.79
CA ILE A 162 -2.49 0.76 19.64
C ILE A 162 -1.11 0.07 19.71
N TYR A 163 -0.43 -0.10 18.56
CA TYR A 163 0.91 -0.67 18.54
C TYR A 163 1.93 0.19 19.28
N VAL A 164 1.88 1.52 19.13
CA VAL A 164 2.76 2.44 19.87
C VAL A 164 2.56 2.30 21.38
N LEU A 165 1.32 2.27 21.86
CA LEU A 165 1.03 2.09 23.29
C LEU A 165 1.58 0.75 23.81
N LEU A 166 1.40 -0.32 23.04
CA LEU A 166 1.91 -1.64 23.38
C LEU A 166 3.46 -1.68 23.39
N THR A 167 4.11 -1.04 22.42
CA THR A 167 5.57 -0.92 22.38
C THR A 167 6.10 -0.14 23.58
N VAL A 168 5.50 1.01 23.91
CA VAL A 168 5.90 1.81 25.08
C VAL A 168 5.73 1.02 26.38
N PHE A 169 4.64 0.26 26.51
CA PHE A 169 4.42 -0.62 27.65
C PHE A 169 5.51 -1.69 27.80
N ILE A 170 5.85 -2.38 26.71
CA ILE A 170 6.91 -3.40 26.71
C ILE A 170 8.27 -2.78 27.05
N CYS A 171 8.61 -1.63 26.46
CA CYS A 171 9.87 -0.94 26.74
C CYS A 171 9.98 -0.45 28.18
N ALA A 172 8.88 -0.11 28.84
CA ALA A 172 8.88 0.30 30.25
C ALA A 172 8.88 -0.88 31.23
N LEU A 173 8.47 -2.07 30.78
CA LEU A 173 8.46 -3.31 31.58
C LEU A 173 9.86 -3.93 31.67
N MET A 174 10.68 -3.78 30.63
CA MET A 174 12.07 -4.26 30.55
C MET A 174 13.04 -3.34 31.29
#